data_AF-A0A524E3Y6-F1
#
_entry.id   AF-A0A524E3Y6-F1
#
_cell.length_a   1.000
_cell.length_b   1.000
_cell.length_c   1.000
_cell.angle_alpha   90.00
_cell.angle_beta   90.00
_cell.angle_gamma   90.00
#
_symmetry.space_group_name_H-M   'P 1'
#
loop_
_entity.id
_entity.type
_entity.pdbx_description
1 polymer ?
#
loop_
_entity_poly.entity_id
_entity_poly.type
_entity_poly.pdbx_seq_one_letter_code
_entity_poly.pdbx_strand_id
1 'polypeptide(L)'
;MSSESLDLGRPLVYQAIVLTVVLVWGFLGGEQAQYLLLVYGQNPLAWYGFSLILVISLAAVLGSLSWGFRNRITIGTADWDFRSRELTLSEFQDLVKEYRRAYSSVLVDFDTSLLGLWTVLGISAVVAPPALGGISVLALVYSPYLFGAFLIGFGTCFALFVFRAIPSGASSEFEKPSPKDIERLVDLLSAACGISWAGVQIKIGEWEGLYTIRDVTAVGRIESIESAGRILLRSDADSSRIRLVREIELGDDSDIEVFHLDARSPRLELDLARSVLESLDFYARVRESDPILREIMEEVEECLKEQPPDESSDALISEEMNGTKQTRGKDGE
;
A
#
# COMPACT_ATOMS: atom_id res chain seq x y z
N MET A 1 27.41 -23.90 10.95
CA MET A 1 26.77 -22.90 10.08
C MET A 1 26.64 -21.65 10.93
N SER A 2 27.38 -20.60 10.56
CA SER A 2 27.39 -19.34 11.28
C SER A 2 26.07 -18.62 11.02
N SER A 3 25.32 -18.36 12.07
CA SER A 3 24.15 -17.48 12.05
C SER A 3 24.58 -16.11 11.52
N GLU A 4 24.27 -15.81 10.26
CA GLU A 4 24.31 -14.44 9.76
C GLU A 4 23.08 -13.72 10.33
N SER A 5 23.18 -13.41 11.62
CA SER A 5 22.22 -12.57 12.32
C SER A 5 22.04 -11.28 11.55
N LEU A 6 20.79 -10.90 11.27
CA LEU A 6 20.39 -9.61 10.71
C LEU A 6 21.28 -8.49 11.29
N ASP A 7 22.22 -7.96 10.51
CA ASP A 7 23.02 -6.81 10.92
C ASP A 7 22.11 -5.58 10.79
N LEU A 8 21.28 -5.38 11.82
CA LEU A 8 20.56 -4.16 12.10
C LEU A 8 21.62 -3.09 12.37
N GLY A 9 22.25 -2.61 11.30
CA GLY A 9 23.44 -1.76 11.36
C GLY A 9 23.30 -0.69 12.43
N ARG A 10 24.29 -0.61 13.32
CA ARG A 10 24.32 0.17 14.57
C ARG A 10 23.40 1.42 14.54
N PRO A 11 22.12 1.32 14.97
CA PRO A 11 21.13 2.38 14.75
C PRO A 11 21.49 3.66 15.50
N LEU A 12 22.18 3.52 16.63
CA LEU A 12 22.70 4.64 17.43
C LEU A 12 23.75 5.47 16.69
N VAL A 13 24.61 4.83 15.88
CA VAL A 13 25.66 5.54 15.14
C VAL A 13 25.02 6.40 14.05
N TYR A 14 24.04 5.87 13.33
CA TYR A 14 23.28 6.62 12.34
C TYR A 14 22.57 7.82 12.97
N GLN A 15 21.84 7.60 14.07
CA GLN A 15 21.12 8.67 14.78
C GLN A 15 22.07 9.76 15.28
N ALA A 16 23.23 9.39 15.82
CA ALA A 16 24.24 10.35 16.28
C ALA A 16 24.82 11.19 15.13
N ILE A 17 25.12 10.57 13.99
CA ILE A 17 25.65 11.28 12.81
C ILE A 17 24.60 12.23 12.24
N VAL A 18 23.36 11.77 12.05
CA VAL A 18 22.26 12.61 11.57
C VAL A 18 22.03 13.80 12.50
N LEU A 19 21.94 13.55 13.82
CA LEU A 19 21.79 14.61 14.80
C LEU A 19 22.92 15.64 14.72
N THR A 20 24.17 15.18 14.62
CA THR A 20 25.35 16.05 14.52
C THR A 20 25.28 16.92 13.26
N VAL A 21 24.99 16.32 12.10
CA VAL A 21 24.84 17.05 10.83
C VAL A 21 23.74 18.11 10.93
N VAL A 22 22.57 17.72 11.46
CA VAL A 22 21.42 18.63 11.60
C VAL A 22 21.74 19.81 12.53
N LEU A 23 22.41 19.56 13.66
CA LEU A 23 22.82 20.62 14.59
C LEU A 23 23.86 21.56 13.98
N VAL A 24 24.85 21.03 13.25
CA VAL A 24 25.86 21.85 12.55
C VAL A 24 25.20 22.75 11.51
N TRP A 25 24.27 22.22 10.71
CA TRP A 25 23.53 23.04 9.73
C TRP A 25 22.62 24.06 10.38
N GLY A 26 21.97 23.71 11.49
CA GLY A 26 21.16 24.65 12.27
C GLY A 26 22.00 25.82 12.79
N PHE A 27 23.19 25.54 13.32
CA PHE A 27 24.12 26.57 13.78
C PHE A 27 24.64 27.44 12.64
N LEU A 28 25.13 26.84 11.55
CA LEU A 28 25.60 27.56 10.37
C LEU A 28 24.50 28.43 9.75
N GLY A 29 23.28 27.91 9.70
CA GLY A 29 22.11 28.66 9.25
C GLY A 29 21.80 29.85 10.14
N GLY A 30 21.82 29.66 11.47
CA GLY A 30 21.64 30.74 12.43
C GLY A 30 22.68 31.85 12.26
N GLU A 31 23.95 31.50 12.16
CA GLU A 31 25.04 32.45 11.92
C GLU A 31 24.85 33.20 10.58
N GLN A 32 24.58 32.47 9.50
CA GLN A 32 24.33 33.09 8.19
C GLN A 32 23.12 34.04 8.23
N ALA A 33 22.07 33.69 8.96
CA ALA A 33 20.88 34.50 9.06
C ALA A 33 21.11 35.82 9.78
N GLN A 34 22.00 35.87 10.77
CA GLN A 34 22.40 37.13 11.43
C GLN A 34 22.94 38.14 10.41
N TYR A 35 23.78 37.69 9.47
CA TYR A 35 24.37 38.58 8.46
C TYR A 35 23.40 38.93 7.35
N LEU A 36 22.70 37.95 6.77
CA LEU A 36 21.87 38.18 5.58
C LEU A 36 20.60 38.97 5.89
N LEU A 37 20.01 38.82 7.08
CA LEU A 37 18.81 39.57 7.44
C LEU A 37 19.07 41.06 7.65
N LEU A 38 20.29 41.44 8.04
CA LEU A 38 20.70 42.85 8.13
C LEU A 38 20.70 43.55 6.76
N VAL A 39 21.03 42.82 5.69
CA VAL A 39 21.15 43.36 4.33
C VAL A 39 19.91 43.05 3.47
N TYR A 40 18.90 42.39 4.05
CA TYR A 40 17.69 41.93 3.34
C TYR A 40 16.98 43.07 2.60
N GLY A 41 16.88 44.25 3.23
CA GLY A 41 16.23 45.41 2.60
C GLY A 41 16.92 45.92 1.33
N GLN A 42 18.21 45.64 1.16
CA GLN A 42 18.98 46.03 -0.03
C GLN A 42 19.01 44.91 -1.08
N ASN A 43 19.09 43.65 -0.65
CA ASN A 43 19.16 42.50 -1.55
C ASN A 43 18.35 41.31 -1.01
N PRO A 44 17.02 41.29 -1.21
CA PRO A 44 16.17 40.20 -0.73
C PRO A 44 16.44 38.88 -1.45
N LEU A 45 16.90 38.93 -2.70
CA LEU A 45 17.22 37.73 -3.48
C LEU A 45 18.39 36.95 -2.87
N ALA A 46 19.36 37.64 -2.25
CA ALA A 46 20.46 36.98 -1.56
C ALA A 46 19.95 36.10 -0.41
N TRP A 47 18.99 36.57 0.39
CA TRP A 47 18.38 35.78 1.46
C TRP A 47 17.77 34.48 0.92
N TYR A 48 16.89 34.58 -0.08
CA TYR A 48 16.22 33.41 -0.65
C TYR A 48 17.21 32.44 -1.28
N GLY A 49 18.19 32.93 -2.04
CA GLY A 49 19.20 32.10 -2.70
C GLY A 49 20.04 31.32 -1.70
N PHE A 50 20.62 32.01 -0.71
CA PHE A 50 21.46 31.36 0.29
C PHE A 50 20.69 30.42 1.22
N SER A 51 19.48 30.81 1.64
CA SER A 51 18.63 29.94 2.47
C SER A 51 18.25 28.66 1.73
N LEU A 52 17.93 28.77 0.43
CA LEU A 52 17.63 27.61 -0.40
C LEU A 52 18.85 26.71 -0.59
N ILE A 53 20.04 27.27 -0.82
CA ILE A 53 21.30 26.51 -0.89
C ILE A 53 21.53 25.73 0.41
N LEU A 54 21.32 26.36 1.57
CA LEU A 54 21.44 25.69 2.86
C LEU A 54 20.47 24.51 3.01
N VAL A 55 19.18 24.73 2.70
CA VAL A 55 18.15 23.68 2.78
C VAL A 55 18.46 22.52 1.83
N ILE A 56 18.81 22.82 0.57
CA ILE A 56 19.13 21.80 -0.44
C ILE A 56 20.41 21.06 -0.06
N SER A 57 21.45 21.75 0.43
CA SER A 57 22.69 21.10 0.85
C SER A 57 22.48 20.16 2.04
N LEU A 58 21.66 20.56 3.02
CA LEU A 58 21.26 19.71 4.13
C LEU A 58 20.51 18.47 3.64
N ALA A 59 19.53 18.66 2.75
CA ALA A 59 18.76 17.57 2.15
C ALA A 59 19.66 16.60 1.37
N ALA A 60 20.61 17.11 0.58
CA ALA A 60 21.54 16.29 -0.18
C ALA A 60 22.45 15.44 0.73
N VAL A 61 22.99 16.03 1.80
CA VAL A 61 23.84 15.32 2.77
C VAL A 61 23.04 14.27 3.53
N LEU A 62 21.86 14.62 4.04
CA LEU A 62 21.00 13.68 4.76
C LEU A 62 20.47 12.56 3.87
N GLY A 63 20.12 12.89 2.63
CA GLY A 63 19.70 11.90 1.64
C GLY A 63 20.82 10.89 1.33
N SER A 64 22.02 11.40 1.10
CA SER A 64 23.21 10.55 0.84
C SER A 64 23.55 9.66 2.04
N LEU A 65 23.50 10.20 3.26
CA LEU A 65 23.72 9.44 4.48
C LEU A 65 22.64 8.37 4.68
N SER A 66 21.37 8.75 4.59
CA SER A 66 20.24 7.83 4.74
C SER A 66 20.33 6.68 3.74
N TRP A 67 20.63 6.99 2.47
CA TRP A 67 20.86 5.99 1.43
C TRP A 67 22.03 5.05 1.74
N GLY A 68 23.18 5.62 2.14
CA GLY A 68 24.38 4.85 2.48
C GLY A 68 24.19 3.91 3.67
N PHE A 69 23.41 4.32 4.67
CA PHE A 69 23.07 3.46 5.82
C PHE A 69 22.01 2.42 5.46
N ARG A 70 20.98 2.80 4.69
CA ARG A 70 19.90 1.90 4.28
C ARG A 70 20.41 0.72 3.43
N ASN A 71 21.37 0.97 2.54
CA ASN A 71 21.97 -0.07 1.69
C ASN A 71 22.82 -1.08 2.47
N ARG A 72 23.20 -0.79 3.71
CA ARG A 72 23.92 -1.77 4.56
C ARG A 72 22.98 -2.79 5.19
N ILE A 73 21.69 -2.48 5.28
CA ILE A 73 20.67 -3.41 5.76
C ILE A 73 20.40 -4.39 4.63
N THR A 74 21.03 -5.55 4.73
CA THR A 74 20.92 -6.65 3.77
C THR A 74 20.55 -7.90 4.54
N ILE A 75 19.76 -8.76 3.90
CA ILE A 75 19.56 -10.13 4.34
C ILE A 75 20.23 -11.00 3.27
N GLY A 76 20.93 -12.05 3.71
CA GLY A 76 21.46 -13.06 2.80
C GLY A 76 20.33 -13.76 2.03
N THR A 77 20.64 -14.83 1.32
CA THR A 77 19.58 -15.66 0.73
C THR A 77 18.78 -16.33 1.84
N ALA A 78 17.60 -15.79 2.16
CA ALA A 78 16.72 -16.34 3.19
C ALA A 78 16.00 -17.58 2.66
N ASP A 79 16.12 -18.69 3.39
CA ASP A 79 15.43 -19.94 3.08
C ASP A 79 14.16 -20.03 3.94
N TRP A 80 13.09 -19.40 3.44
CA TRP A 80 11.84 -19.24 4.17
C TRP A 80 11.05 -20.57 4.27
N ASP A 81 10.77 -21.03 5.48
CA ASP A 81 9.80 -22.10 5.71
C ASP A 81 8.38 -21.51 5.64
N PHE A 82 7.71 -21.66 4.49
CA PHE A 82 6.38 -21.10 4.28
C PHE A 82 5.27 -22.02 4.77
N ARG A 83 4.37 -21.47 5.57
CA ARG A 83 3.14 -22.13 6.01
C ARG A 83 1.93 -21.30 5.65
N SER A 84 0.94 -21.93 5.03
CA SER A 84 -0.36 -21.31 4.73
C SER A 84 -1.22 -21.29 5.99
N ARG A 85 -1.85 -20.15 6.26
CA ARG A 85 -2.81 -20.00 7.36
C ARG A 85 -3.98 -19.16 6.91
N GLU A 86 -5.18 -19.59 7.28
CA GLU A 86 -6.40 -18.81 7.19
C GLU A 86 -6.62 -18.08 8.52
N LEU A 87 -7.00 -16.81 8.41
CA LEU A 87 -7.21 -15.88 9.50
C LEU A 87 -8.53 -15.17 9.32
N THR A 88 -9.14 -14.78 10.43
CA THR A 88 -10.21 -13.78 10.40
C THR A 88 -9.66 -12.41 10.01
N LEU A 89 -10.51 -11.53 9.47
CA LEU A 89 -10.09 -10.18 9.06
C LEU A 89 -9.46 -9.39 10.23
N SER A 90 -10.01 -9.50 11.44
CA SER A 90 -9.47 -8.83 12.64
C SER A 90 -8.09 -9.36 13.03
N GLU A 91 -7.90 -10.68 13.06
CA GLU A 91 -6.59 -11.30 13.34
C GLU A 91 -5.55 -10.86 12.30
N PHE A 92 -5.94 -10.80 11.03
CA PHE A 92 -5.07 -10.31 9.97
C PHE A 92 -4.68 -8.83 10.20
N GLN A 93 -5.62 -7.96 10.52
CA GLN A 93 -5.35 -6.54 10.79
C GLN A 93 -4.38 -6.36 11.96
N ASP A 94 -4.57 -7.11 13.05
CA ASP A 94 -3.68 -7.09 14.21
C ASP A 94 -2.28 -7.62 13.86
N LEU A 95 -2.20 -8.72 13.11
CA LEU A 95 -0.95 -9.30 12.65
C LEU A 95 -0.18 -8.35 11.72
N VAL A 96 -0.84 -7.69 10.78
CA VAL A 96 -0.18 -6.70 9.91
C VAL A 96 0.30 -5.48 10.72
N LYS A 97 -0.44 -5.05 11.74
CA LYS A 97 -0.04 -3.95 12.62
C LYS A 97 1.21 -4.30 13.42
N GLU A 98 1.27 -5.51 13.97
CA GLU A 98 2.45 -6.01 14.68
C GLU A 98 3.66 -6.16 13.74
N TYR A 99 3.44 -6.76 12.57
CA TYR A 99 4.46 -6.91 11.52
C TYR A 99 5.05 -5.56 11.09
N ARG A 100 4.20 -4.56 10.81
CA ARG A 100 4.65 -3.20 10.46
C ARG A 100 5.46 -2.55 11.57
N ARG A 101 5.13 -2.81 12.83
CA ARG A 101 5.86 -2.27 13.98
C ARG A 101 7.24 -2.93 14.10
N ALA A 102 7.28 -4.26 14.04
CA ALA A 102 8.49 -5.05 14.16
C ALA A 102 9.50 -4.75 13.04
N TYR A 103 9.02 -4.65 11.79
CA TYR A 103 9.85 -4.46 10.60
C TYR A 103 9.82 -3.03 10.05
N SER A 104 9.46 -2.05 10.88
CA SER A 104 9.39 -0.62 10.48
C SER A 104 10.71 -0.06 9.93
N SER A 105 11.84 -0.67 10.30
CA SER A 105 13.17 -0.32 9.82
C SER A 105 13.56 -1.01 8.52
N VAL A 106 12.79 -1.96 7.99
CA VAL A 106 13.11 -2.69 6.75
C VAL A 106 12.04 -2.44 5.68
N LEU A 107 10.78 -2.32 6.10
CA LEU A 107 9.68 -1.98 5.22
C LEU A 107 9.86 -0.57 4.64
N VAL A 108 9.45 -0.44 3.37
CA VAL A 108 9.34 0.85 2.71
C VAL A 108 8.00 1.48 3.06
N ASP A 109 8.03 2.71 3.54
CA ASP A 109 6.81 3.45 3.85
C ASP A 109 6.91 4.89 3.37
N PHE A 110 5.86 5.32 2.67
CA PHE A 110 5.72 6.67 2.20
C PHE A 110 4.72 7.40 3.10
N ASP A 111 5.26 7.99 4.16
CA ASP A 111 4.45 8.73 5.14
C ASP A 111 4.15 10.13 4.61
N THR A 112 2.94 10.32 4.08
CA THR A 112 2.46 11.59 3.54
C THR A 112 2.36 12.68 4.61
N SER A 113 2.17 12.32 5.88
CA SER A 113 2.13 13.29 6.98
C SER A 113 3.52 13.87 7.26
N LEU A 114 4.56 13.03 7.26
CA LEU A 114 5.95 13.48 7.35
C LEU A 114 6.35 14.31 6.14
N LEU A 115 5.90 13.93 4.94
CA LEU A 115 6.12 14.69 3.70
C LEU A 115 5.60 16.13 3.84
N GLY A 116 4.35 16.28 4.28
CA GLY A 116 3.75 17.59 4.52
C GLY A 116 4.50 18.37 5.58
N LEU A 117 4.86 17.73 6.70
CA LEU A 117 5.54 18.38 7.82
C LEU A 117 6.91 18.94 7.42
N TRP A 118 7.78 18.15 6.77
CA TRP A 118 9.10 18.66 6.38
C TRP A 118 8.99 19.74 5.30
N THR A 119 8.00 19.64 4.40
CA THR A 119 7.75 20.67 3.38
C THR A 119 7.38 22.00 4.03
N VAL A 120 6.46 21.98 4.99
CA VAL A 120 6.06 23.16 5.76
C VAL A 120 7.26 23.74 6.51
N LEU A 121 8.03 22.91 7.22
CA LEU A 121 9.21 23.36 7.95
C LEU A 121 10.27 24.00 7.03
N GLY A 122 10.51 23.42 5.85
CA GLY A 122 11.43 23.97 4.85
C GLY A 122 10.97 25.32 4.31
N ILE A 123 9.69 25.46 3.95
CA ILE A 123 9.11 26.73 3.49
C ILE A 123 9.15 27.78 4.62
N SER A 124 8.76 27.38 5.84
CA SER A 124 8.79 28.25 7.02
C SER A 124 10.21 28.70 7.36
N ALA A 125 11.22 27.84 7.22
CA ALA A 125 12.61 28.25 7.38
C ALA A 125 12.96 29.44 6.46
N VAL A 126 12.57 29.38 5.19
CA VAL A 126 12.93 30.43 4.22
C VAL A 126 12.08 31.71 4.40
N VAL A 127 10.78 31.57 4.69
CA VAL A 127 9.83 32.69 4.66
C VAL A 127 9.64 33.37 6.01
N ALA A 128 9.67 32.61 7.12
CA ALA A 128 9.33 33.16 8.44
C ALA A 128 10.33 34.20 8.97
N PRO A 129 11.67 34.02 8.84
CA PRO A 129 12.63 35.00 9.36
C PRO A 129 12.45 36.44 8.82
N PRO A 130 12.34 36.68 7.50
CA PRO A 130 12.09 38.03 6.99
C PRO A 130 10.69 38.54 7.34
N ALA A 131 9.68 37.66 7.41
CA ALA A 131 8.33 38.05 7.81
C ALA A 131 8.29 38.58 9.25
N LEU A 132 9.07 37.98 10.16
CA LEU A 132 9.22 38.47 11.54
C LEU A 132 9.90 39.83 11.63
N GLY A 133 10.86 40.10 10.74
CA GLY A 133 11.51 41.40 10.63
C GLY A 133 10.54 42.56 10.34
N GLY A 134 9.39 42.27 9.71
CA GLY A 134 8.35 43.25 9.44
C GLY A 134 7.45 43.59 10.65
N ILE A 135 7.49 42.80 11.72
CA ILE A 135 6.61 42.99 12.89
C ILE A 135 7.27 43.91 13.93
N SER A 136 8.51 43.62 14.34
CA SER A 136 9.23 44.41 15.33
C SER A 136 10.74 44.17 15.29
N VAL A 137 11.51 45.14 15.79
CA VAL A 137 12.98 44.99 15.95
C VAL A 137 13.32 43.83 16.87
N LEU A 138 12.53 43.60 17.93
CA LEU A 138 12.74 42.48 18.85
C LEU A 138 12.60 41.13 18.12
N ALA A 139 11.60 41.00 17.26
CA ALA A 139 11.39 39.79 16.45
C ALA A 139 12.53 39.54 15.45
N LEU A 140 13.13 40.62 14.92
CA LEU A 140 14.31 40.52 14.06
C LEU A 140 15.52 39.93 14.81
N VAL A 141 15.73 40.27 16.09
CA VAL A 141 16.82 39.71 16.90
C VAL A 141 16.68 38.19 17.09
N TYR A 142 15.45 37.69 17.18
CA TYR A 142 15.20 36.25 17.35
C TYR A 142 15.11 35.46 16.04
N SER A 143 15.00 36.15 14.90
CA SER A 143 14.85 35.52 13.58
C SER A 143 15.96 34.53 13.20
N PRO A 144 17.25 34.72 13.57
CA PRO A 144 18.30 33.75 13.25
C PRO A 144 18.17 32.44 14.04
N TYR A 145 17.75 32.53 15.30
CA TYR A 145 17.48 31.35 16.14
C TYR A 145 16.29 30.56 15.60
N LEU A 146 15.25 31.26 15.14
CA LEU A 146 14.09 30.62 14.55
C LEU A 146 14.46 29.91 13.24
N PHE A 147 15.30 30.54 12.41
CA PHE A 147 15.81 29.92 11.19
C PHE A 147 16.57 28.62 11.48
N GLY A 148 17.52 28.67 12.43
CA GLY A 148 18.26 27.48 12.87
C GLY A 148 17.34 26.38 13.43
N ALA A 149 16.34 26.76 14.23
CA ALA A 149 15.36 25.82 14.78
C ALA A 149 14.51 25.16 13.67
N PHE A 150 14.05 25.92 12.67
CA PHE A 150 13.33 25.34 11.53
C PHE A 150 14.21 24.44 10.70
N LEU A 151 15.49 24.78 10.47
CA LEU A 151 16.44 23.89 9.79
C LEU A 151 16.65 22.58 10.56
N ILE A 152 16.74 22.64 11.89
CA ILE A 152 16.85 21.45 12.73
C ILE A 152 15.61 20.56 12.62
N GLY A 153 14.42 21.17 12.73
CA GLY A 153 13.15 20.47 12.56
C GLY A 153 13.02 19.84 11.17
N PHE A 154 13.30 20.61 10.12
CA PHE A 154 13.32 20.17 8.73
C PHE A 154 14.26 18.98 8.55
N GLY A 155 15.54 19.11 8.95
CA GLY A 155 16.54 18.07 8.77
C GLY A 155 16.18 16.77 9.48
N THR A 156 15.63 16.86 10.70
CA THR A 156 15.17 15.69 11.45
C THR A 156 14.00 14.99 10.76
N CYS A 157 12.97 15.74 10.36
CA CYS A 157 11.80 15.18 9.68
C CYS A 157 12.17 14.60 8.31
N PHE A 158 13.01 15.30 7.55
CA PHE A 158 13.50 14.87 6.25
C PHE A 158 14.32 13.58 6.35
N ALA A 159 15.26 13.49 7.30
CA ALA A 159 16.04 12.28 7.51
C ALA A 159 15.17 11.07 7.87
N LEU A 160 14.15 11.25 8.73
CA LEU A 160 13.20 10.20 9.07
C LEU A 160 12.36 9.77 7.86
N PHE A 161 11.88 10.72 7.08
CA PHE A 161 11.10 10.47 5.87
C PHE A 161 11.94 9.70 4.84
N VAL A 162 13.14 10.20 4.51
CA VAL A 162 14.01 9.59 3.50
C VAL A 162 14.47 8.20 3.92
N PHE A 163 14.81 8.00 5.20
CA PHE A 163 15.20 6.68 5.69
C PHE A 163 14.08 5.63 5.55
N ARG A 164 12.80 6.02 5.67
CA ARG A 164 11.64 5.15 5.47
C ARG A 164 11.27 4.95 4.00
N ALA A 165 11.49 5.97 3.18
CA ALA A 165 11.12 5.95 1.76
C ALA A 165 12.11 5.15 0.90
N ILE A 166 13.38 5.02 1.32
CA ILE A 166 14.39 4.31 0.54
C ILE A 166 14.28 2.79 0.77
N PRO A 167 14.22 1.96 -0.29
CA PRO A 167 14.31 0.51 -0.16
C PRO A 167 15.68 0.09 0.39
N SER A 168 15.68 -0.82 1.35
CA SER A 168 16.89 -1.53 1.78
C SER A 168 17.15 -2.75 0.92
N GLY A 169 18.34 -3.33 1.00
CA GLY A 169 18.65 -4.60 0.33
C GLY A 169 17.78 -5.76 0.82
N ALA A 170 17.22 -5.65 2.03
CA ALA A 170 16.28 -6.62 2.59
C ALA A 170 14.81 -6.34 2.21
N SER A 171 14.48 -5.16 1.67
CA SER A 171 13.09 -4.75 1.44
C SER A 171 12.35 -5.61 0.41
N SER A 172 13.07 -6.27 -0.51
CA SER A 172 12.46 -7.22 -1.46
C SER A 172 11.92 -8.48 -0.78
N GLU A 173 12.48 -8.85 0.37
CA GLU A 173 12.06 -10.06 1.09
C GLU A 173 10.78 -9.85 1.89
N PHE A 174 10.51 -8.61 2.32
CA PHE A 174 9.37 -8.23 3.14
C PHE A 174 8.31 -7.50 2.33
N GLU A 175 7.24 -8.21 2.00
CA GLU A 175 6.08 -7.61 1.36
C GLU A 175 5.29 -6.76 2.38
N LYS A 176 4.69 -5.66 1.90
CA LYS A 176 3.83 -4.80 2.71
C LYS A 176 2.37 -4.97 2.27
N PRO A 177 1.59 -5.85 2.92
CA PRO A 177 0.18 -5.99 2.59
C PRO A 177 -0.58 -4.69 2.94
N SER A 178 -1.61 -4.40 2.14
CA SER A 178 -2.54 -3.29 2.34
C SER A 178 -3.82 -3.80 3.01
N PRO A 179 -4.03 -3.54 4.32
CA PRO A 179 -5.20 -4.04 5.03
C PRO A 179 -6.52 -3.56 4.45
N LYS A 180 -6.56 -2.33 3.95
CA LYS A 180 -7.78 -1.72 3.38
C LYS A 180 -8.21 -2.39 2.08
N ASP A 181 -7.26 -2.84 1.27
CA ASP A 181 -7.58 -3.51 0.01
C ASP A 181 -8.11 -4.91 0.28
N ILE A 182 -7.53 -5.62 1.25
CA ILE A 182 -8.01 -6.94 1.67
C ILE A 182 -9.37 -6.84 2.38
N GLU A 183 -9.58 -5.85 3.24
CA GLU A 183 -10.87 -5.58 3.91
C GLU A 183 -12.00 -5.49 2.88
N ARG A 184 -11.82 -4.68 1.82
CA ARG A 184 -12.81 -4.57 0.74
C ARG A 184 -13.10 -5.89 0.04
N LEU A 185 -12.08 -6.73 -0.19
CA LEU A 185 -12.25 -8.03 -0.84
C LEU A 185 -12.96 -9.03 0.07
N VAL A 186 -12.67 -9.00 1.38
CA VAL A 186 -13.36 -9.84 2.37
C VAL A 186 -14.81 -9.41 2.50
N ASP A 187 -15.08 -8.10 2.56
CA ASP A 187 -16.43 -7.55 2.62
C ASP A 187 -17.25 -8.00 1.40
N LEU A 188 -16.66 -7.91 0.21
CA LEU A 188 -17.27 -8.38 -1.05
C LEU A 188 -17.60 -9.89 -0.99
N LEU A 189 -16.69 -10.72 -0.49
CA LEU A 189 -16.94 -12.16 -0.34
C LEU A 189 -18.01 -12.45 0.72
N SER A 190 -18.03 -11.70 1.82
CA SER A 190 -19.02 -11.87 2.88
C SER A 190 -20.43 -11.47 2.46
N ALA A 191 -20.55 -10.62 1.45
CA ALA A 191 -21.82 -10.20 0.87
C ALA A 191 -22.31 -11.14 -0.26
N ALA A 192 -21.46 -12.03 -0.77
CA ALA A 192 -21.82 -12.94 -1.86
C ALA A 192 -22.70 -14.11 -1.35
N CYS A 193 -23.77 -14.41 -2.08
CA CYS A 193 -24.66 -15.53 -1.73
C CYS A 193 -23.93 -16.88 -1.85
N GLY A 194 -24.23 -17.79 -0.91
CA GLY A 194 -23.62 -19.13 -0.84
C GLY A 194 -22.19 -19.16 -0.30
N ILE A 195 -21.68 -18.06 0.28
CA ILE A 195 -20.45 -18.04 1.07
C ILE A 195 -20.78 -18.16 2.55
N SER A 196 -20.30 -19.21 3.22
CA SER A 196 -20.57 -19.45 4.65
C SER A 196 -19.57 -18.73 5.57
N TRP A 197 -18.35 -18.47 5.09
CA TRP A 197 -17.32 -17.77 5.83
C TRP A 197 -16.38 -17.02 4.89
N ALA A 198 -15.97 -15.81 5.28
CA ALA A 198 -14.98 -15.02 4.58
C ALA A 198 -13.85 -14.59 5.53
N GLY A 199 -12.62 -14.62 5.03
CA GLY A 199 -11.43 -14.22 5.76
C GLY A 199 -10.21 -14.04 4.86
N VAL A 200 -9.02 -14.20 5.43
CA VAL A 200 -7.76 -13.93 4.74
C VAL A 200 -6.87 -15.16 4.81
N GLN A 201 -6.41 -15.64 3.67
CA GLN A 201 -5.36 -16.64 3.58
C GLN A 201 -4.03 -15.91 3.36
N ILE A 202 -3.02 -16.28 4.17
CA ILE A 202 -1.66 -15.76 4.07
C ILE A 202 -0.65 -16.90 4.07
N LYS A 203 0.51 -16.67 3.45
CA LYS A 203 1.70 -17.49 3.67
C LYS A 203 2.65 -16.78 4.62
N ILE A 204 2.91 -17.40 5.76
CA ILE A 204 3.88 -16.93 6.74
C ILE A 204 5.18 -17.68 6.48
N GLY A 205 6.23 -16.96 6.10
CA GLY A 205 7.59 -17.49 6.01
C GLY A 205 8.33 -17.24 7.31
N GLU A 206 8.99 -18.25 7.85
CA GLU A 206 9.89 -18.12 9.01
C GLU A 206 11.33 -18.45 8.61
N TRP A 207 12.28 -17.61 9.04
CA TRP A 207 13.72 -17.83 8.84
C TRP A 207 14.53 -17.19 9.97
N GLU A 208 15.28 -18.00 10.72
CA GLU A 208 16.12 -17.56 11.86
C GLU A 208 15.41 -16.62 12.86
N GLY A 209 14.12 -16.84 13.12
CA GLY A 209 13.30 -16.01 14.02
C GLY A 209 12.76 -14.71 13.40
N LEU A 210 13.05 -14.46 12.13
CA LEU A 210 12.37 -13.46 11.32
C LEU A 210 11.12 -14.08 10.68
N TYR A 211 10.15 -13.23 10.42
CA TYR A 211 8.87 -13.60 9.81
C TYR A 211 8.59 -12.68 8.63
N THR A 212 8.11 -13.24 7.53
CA THR A 212 7.57 -12.50 6.39
C THR A 212 6.15 -12.95 6.08
N ILE A 213 5.32 -12.02 5.62
CA ILE A 213 3.97 -12.31 5.13
C ILE A 213 4.02 -12.20 3.61
N ARG A 214 3.52 -13.22 2.90
CA ARG A 214 3.42 -13.25 1.44
C ARG A 214 2.08 -13.83 1.01
N ASP A 215 1.76 -13.64 -0.27
CA ASP A 215 0.57 -14.23 -0.91
C ASP A 215 -0.70 -13.95 -0.09
N VAL A 216 -0.93 -12.67 0.25
CA VAL A 216 -2.14 -12.29 0.99
C VAL A 216 -3.33 -12.29 0.05
N THR A 217 -4.33 -13.12 0.36
CA THR A 217 -5.52 -13.29 -0.47
C THR A 217 -6.78 -13.31 0.38
N ALA A 218 -7.85 -12.67 -0.08
CA ALA A 218 -9.16 -12.87 0.56
C ALA A 218 -9.70 -14.25 0.15
N VAL A 219 -10.28 -14.97 1.10
CA VAL A 219 -10.80 -16.33 0.89
C VAL A 219 -12.24 -16.41 1.39
N GLY A 220 -13.12 -16.96 0.57
CA GLY A 220 -14.49 -17.30 0.90
C GLY A 220 -14.67 -18.82 0.84
N ARG A 221 -15.26 -19.41 1.88
CA ARG A 221 -15.65 -20.82 1.87
C ARG A 221 -17.09 -20.93 1.39
N ILE A 222 -17.32 -21.85 0.45
CA ILE A 222 -18.64 -22.07 -0.12
C ILE A 222 -19.46 -22.91 0.87
N GLU A 223 -20.70 -22.48 1.11
CA GLU A 223 -21.62 -23.16 2.01
C GLU A 223 -21.90 -24.61 1.57
N SER A 224 -22.02 -25.52 2.55
CA SER A 224 -22.15 -26.97 2.37
C SER A 224 -20.96 -27.72 1.78
N ILE A 225 -19.95 -27.02 1.25
CA ILE A 225 -18.72 -27.61 0.74
C ILE A 225 -17.48 -26.94 1.34
N GLU A 226 -17.55 -26.48 2.59
CA GLU A 226 -16.52 -25.64 3.23
C GLU A 226 -15.14 -26.30 3.31
N SER A 227 -15.11 -27.63 3.25
CA SER A 227 -13.89 -28.43 3.28
C SER A 227 -13.26 -28.66 1.91
N ALA A 228 -14.01 -28.43 0.83
CA ALA A 228 -13.61 -28.75 -0.54
C ALA A 228 -13.60 -27.53 -1.46
N GLY A 229 -14.56 -26.60 -1.33
CA GLY A 229 -14.75 -25.45 -2.20
C GLY A 229 -14.34 -24.13 -1.56
N ARG A 230 -13.45 -23.40 -2.23
CA ARG A 230 -13.04 -22.05 -1.84
C ARG A 230 -12.96 -21.11 -3.04
N ILE A 231 -13.29 -19.85 -2.79
CA ILE A 231 -13.11 -18.75 -3.74
C ILE A 231 -12.03 -17.82 -3.18
N LEU A 232 -10.99 -17.59 -3.97
CA LEU A 232 -9.88 -16.71 -3.63
C LEU A 232 -9.97 -15.43 -4.46
N LEU A 233 -9.88 -14.28 -3.81
CA LEU A 233 -9.76 -12.99 -4.48
C LEU A 233 -8.39 -12.38 -4.22
N ARG A 234 -7.74 -11.95 -5.31
CA ARG A 234 -6.49 -11.19 -5.29
C ARG A 234 -6.68 -9.86 -6.03
N SER A 235 -6.22 -8.78 -5.43
CA SER A 235 -6.09 -7.50 -6.13
C SER A 235 -4.83 -7.55 -7.00
N ASP A 236 -4.93 -7.13 -8.26
CA ASP A 236 -3.76 -6.90 -9.10
C ASP A 236 -3.01 -5.63 -8.65
N ALA A 237 -1.74 -5.47 -9.03
CA ALA A 237 -0.86 -4.39 -8.55
C ALA A 237 -1.41 -2.97 -8.76
N ASP A 238 -2.29 -2.79 -9.76
CA ASP A 238 -2.94 -1.53 -10.09
C ASP A 238 -4.31 -1.32 -9.40
N SER A 239 -4.76 -2.24 -8.53
CA SER A 239 -6.06 -2.21 -7.82
C SER A 239 -7.33 -2.14 -8.68
N SER A 240 -7.19 -2.11 -10.01
CA SER A 240 -8.29 -1.97 -10.97
C SER A 240 -8.89 -3.32 -11.39
N ARG A 241 -8.17 -4.42 -11.18
CA ARG A 241 -8.60 -5.77 -11.52
C ARG A 241 -8.55 -6.66 -10.29
N ILE A 242 -9.56 -7.51 -10.17
CA ILE A 242 -9.62 -8.56 -9.17
C ILE A 242 -9.45 -9.87 -9.92
N ARG A 243 -8.43 -10.64 -9.52
CA ARG A 243 -8.28 -12.02 -9.95
C ARG A 243 -9.11 -12.89 -9.01
N LEU A 244 -10.13 -13.54 -9.56
CA LEU A 244 -10.92 -14.55 -8.87
C LEU A 244 -10.33 -15.91 -9.23
N VAL A 245 -10.04 -16.73 -8.21
CA VAL A 245 -9.62 -18.11 -8.39
C VAL A 245 -10.59 -18.99 -7.65
N ARG A 246 -11.27 -19.87 -8.38
CA ARG A 246 -12.15 -20.90 -7.86
C ARG A 246 -11.31 -22.16 -7.67
N GLU A 247 -11.30 -22.72 -6.46
CA GLU A 247 -10.58 -23.94 -6.17
C GLU A 247 -11.51 -24.94 -5.49
N ILE A 248 -11.66 -26.12 -6.10
CA ILE A 248 -12.44 -27.23 -5.56
C ILE A 248 -11.52 -28.44 -5.45
N GLU A 249 -11.22 -28.85 -4.23
CA GLU A 249 -10.34 -29.98 -3.92
C GLU A 249 -11.20 -31.24 -3.60
N LEU A 250 -11.29 -32.18 -4.54
CA LEU A 250 -11.98 -33.47 -4.36
C LEU A 250 -11.01 -34.66 -4.49
N GLY A 251 -9.94 -34.66 -3.70
CA GLY A 251 -8.95 -35.75 -3.73
C GLY A 251 -8.17 -35.76 -5.05
N ASP A 252 -8.38 -36.79 -5.87
CA ASP A 252 -7.71 -36.94 -7.18
C ASP A 252 -8.30 -36.01 -8.26
N ASP A 253 -9.55 -35.56 -8.09
CA ASP A 253 -10.22 -34.61 -8.99
C ASP A 253 -10.18 -33.21 -8.37
N SER A 254 -9.18 -32.41 -8.74
CA SER A 254 -9.13 -30.98 -8.35
C SER A 254 -9.49 -30.10 -9.54
N ASP A 255 -10.40 -29.15 -9.33
CA ASP A 255 -10.72 -28.14 -10.34
C ASP A 255 -10.26 -26.76 -9.88
N ILE A 256 -9.47 -26.09 -10.72
CA ILE A 256 -8.92 -24.76 -10.47
C ILE A 256 -9.18 -23.90 -11.69
N GLU A 257 -10.12 -22.96 -11.56
CA GLU A 257 -10.44 -22.00 -12.60
C GLU A 257 -10.04 -20.59 -12.18
N VAL A 258 -9.43 -19.85 -13.11
CA VAL A 258 -8.93 -18.49 -12.88
C VAL A 258 -9.71 -17.53 -13.78
N PHE A 259 -10.39 -16.58 -13.14
CA PHE A 259 -11.14 -15.52 -13.80
C PHE A 259 -10.51 -14.16 -13.51
N HIS A 260 -10.57 -13.27 -14.50
CA HIS A 260 -10.15 -11.89 -14.35
C HIS A 260 -11.38 -11.00 -14.39
N LEU A 261 -11.73 -10.43 -13.24
CA LEU A 261 -12.88 -9.57 -13.06
C LEU A 261 -12.42 -8.11 -12.95
N ASP A 262 -13.22 -7.20 -13.50
CA ASP A 262 -13.03 -5.77 -13.28
C ASP A 262 -13.56 -5.42 -11.88
N ALA A 263 -12.69 -4.85 -11.04
CA ALA A 263 -13.01 -4.49 -9.66
C ALA A 263 -14.15 -3.47 -9.56
N ARG A 264 -14.37 -2.71 -10.63
CA ARG A 264 -15.38 -1.63 -10.70
C ARG A 264 -16.64 -2.06 -11.45
N SER A 265 -16.70 -3.31 -11.91
CA SER A 265 -17.89 -3.82 -12.57
C SER A 265 -19.06 -3.85 -11.58
N PRO A 266 -20.22 -3.26 -11.91
CA PRO A 266 -21.42 -3.44 -11.10
C PRO A 266 -21.89 -4.91 -11.10
N ARG A 267 -21.34 -5.77 -11.96
CA ARG A 267 -21.66 -7.20 -12.07
C ARG A 267 -20.78 -8.09 -11.18
N LEU A 268 -19.87 -7.52 -10.39
CA LEU A 268 -18.89 -8.29 -9.62
C LEU A 268 -19.54 -9.29 -8.65
N GLU A 269 -20.60 -8.88 -7.95
CA GLU A 269 -21.36 -9.76 -7.05
C GLU A 269 -22.09 -10.87 -7.81
N LEU A 270 -22.61 -10.57 -9.00
CA LEU A 270 -23.29 -11.53 -9.87
C LEU A 270 -22.32 -12.57 -10.44
N ASP A 271 -21.12 -12.14 -10.84
CA ASP A 271 -20.07 -13.03 -11.32
C ASP A 271 -19.52 -13.92 -10.18
N LEU A 272 -19.47 -13.40 -8.95
CA LEU A 272 -19.16 -14.17 -7.74
C LEU A 272 -20.22 -15.24 -7.46
N ALA A 273 -21.50 -14.87 -7.43
CA ALA A 273 -22.59 -15.81 -7.19
C ALA A 273 -22.67 -16.89 -8.28
N ARG A 274 -22.42 -16.54 -9.55
CA ARG A 274 -22.28 -17.53 -10.63
C ARG A 274 -21.11 -18.49 -10.39
N SER A 275 -19.96 -17.97 -9.96
CA SER A 275 -18.79 -18.81 -9.63
C SER A 275 -19.08 -19.78 -8.48
N VAL A 276 -19.87 -19.36 -7.49
CA VAL A 276 -20.36 -20.23 -6.41
C VAL A 276 -21.29 -21.32 -6.97
N LEU A 277 -22.27 -20.94 -7.79
CA LEU A 277 -23.22 -21.87 -8.39
C LEU A 277 -22.52 -22.94 -9.25
N GLU A 278 -21.57 -22.53 -10.09
CA GLU A 278 -20.76 -23.44 -10.90
C GLU A 278 -19.93 -24.40 -10.04
N SER A 279 -19.45 -23.93 -8.88
CA SER A 279 -18.72 -24.78 -7.93
C SER A 279 -19.62 -25.85 -7.32
N LEU A 280 -20.83 -25.46 -6.91
CA LEU A 280 -21.81 -26.37 -6.34
C LEU A 280 -22.27 -27.40 -7.38
N ASP A 281 -22.51 -26.99 -8.63
CA ASP A 281 -22.86 -27.90 -9.73
C ASP A 281 -21.72 -28.88 -10.05
N PHE A 282 -20.47 -28.41 -10.06
CA PHE A 282 -19.31 -29.28 -10.21
C PHE A 282 -19.23 -30.32 -9.08
N TYR A 283 -19.34 -29.89 -7.83
CA TYR A 283 -19.32 -30.78 -6.67
C TYR A 283 -20.47 -31.80 -6.70
N ALA A 284 -21.69 -31.36 -7.06
CA ALA A 284 -22.89 -32.19 -7.16
C ALA A 284 -22.73 -33.34 -8.16
N ARG A 285 -22.07 -33.07 -9.28
CA ARG A 285 -21.82 -34.06 -10.34
C ARG A 285 -20.83 -35.14 -9.93
N VAL A 286 -19.85 -34.80 -9.09
CA VAL A 286 -18.79 -35.72 -8.66
C VAL A 286 -19.21 -36.58 -7.47
N ARG A 287 -19.93 -36.02 -6.49
CA ARG A 287 -20.21 -36.68 -5.20
C ARG A 287 -21.59 -37.32 -5.05
N GLU A 288 -22.43 -37.26 -6.09
CA GLU A 288 -23.87 -37.57 -6.07
C GLU A 288 -24.65 -36.64 -5.11
N SER A 289 -25.63 -35.89 -5.65
CA SER A 289 -26.22 -34.72 -4.99
C SER A 289 -26.89 -35.00 -3.64
N ASP A 290 -26.52 -34.21 -2.63
CA ASP A 290 -27.21 -34.10 -1.33
C ASP A 290 -28.43 -33.15 -1.46
N PRO A 291 -29.59 -33.45 -0.86
CA PRO A 291 -30.72 -32.52 -0.77
C PRO A 291 -30.33 -31.14 -0.21
N ILE A 292 -29.40 -31.04 0.74
CA ILE A 292 -28.94 -29.77 1.33
C ILE A 292 -28.25 -28.91 0.27
N LEU A 293 -27.43 -29.53 -0.57
CA LEU A 293 -26.73 -28.83 -1.65
C LEU A 293 -27.73 -28.20 -2.65
N ARG A 294 -28.85 -28.89 -2.88
CA ARG A 294 -29.89 -28.44 -3.81
C ARG A 294 -30.65 -27.22 -3.28
N GLU A 295 -30.93 -27.19 -1.98
CA GLU A 295 -31.53 -26.03 -1.29
C GLU A 295 -30.65 -24.78 -1.43
N ILE A 296 -29.34 -24.91 -1.21
CA ILE A 296 -28.40 -23.79 -1.34
C ILE A 296 -28.26 -23.34 -2.80
N MET A 297 -28.24 -24.28 -3.75
CA MET A 297 -28.24 -23.92 -5.17
C MET A 297 -29.48 -23.09 -5.54
N GLU A 298 -30.66 -23.46 -5.02
CA GLU A 298 -31.90 -22.71 -5.22
C GLU A 298 -31.84 -21.30 -4.60
N GLU A 299 -31.28 -21.17 -3.40
CA GLU A 299 -31.07 -19.87 -2.73
C GLU A 299 -30.11 -18.96 -3.52
N VAL A 300 -28.98 -19.50 -3.98
CA VAL A 300 -28.02 -18.74 -4.81
C VAL A 300 -28.66 -18.33 -6.14
N GLU A 301 -29.49 -19.20 -6.75
CA GLU A 301 -30.25 -18.85 -7.95
C GLU A 301 -31.30 -17.76 -7.70
N GLU A 302 -31.96 -17.75 -6.53
CA GLU A 302 -32.92 -16.71 -6.16
C GLU A 302 -32.21 -15.36 -5.99
N CYS A 303 -31.08 -15.32 -5.29
CA CYS A 303 -30.21 -14.14 -5.23
C CYS A 303 -29.86 -13.59 -6.62
N LEU A 304 -29.53 -14.47 -7.58
CA LEU A 304 -29.21 -14.08 -8.96
C LEU A 304 -30.41 -13.50 -9.72
N LYS A 305 -31.64 -13.89 -9.37
CA LYS A 305 -32.89 -13.42 -10.01
C LYS A 305 -33.38 -12.10 -9.44
N GLU A 306 -33.11 -11.81 -8.16
CA GLU A 306 -33.52 -10.57 -7.49
C GLU A 306 -32.66 -9.36 -7.89
N GLN A 307 -31.45 -9.58 -8.42
CA GLN A 307 -30.64 -8.48 -8.95
C GLN A 307 -31.25 -7.94 -10.26
N PRO A 308 -31.45 -6.61 -10.37
CA PRO A 308 -32.21 -6.03 -11.47
C PRO A 308 -31.56 -6.37 -12.82
N PRO A 309 -32.37 -6.77 -13.83
CA PRO A 309 -31.86 -7.03 -15.17
C PRO A 309 -31.24 -5.75 -15.74
N ASP A 310 -30.06 -5.93 -16.30
CA ASP A 310 -29.15 -4.86 -16.68
C ASP A 310 -29.63 -4.08 -17.91
N GLU A 311 -30.14 -2.86 -17.72
CA GLU A 311 -30.52 -1.95 -18.83
C GLU A 311 -29.32 -1.56 -19.73
N SER A 312 -28.07 -1.80 -19.30
CA SER A 312 -26.88 -1.45 -20.09
C SER A 312 -26.56 -2.45 -21.21
N SER A 313 -27.03 -3.70 -21.10
CA SER A 313 -26.81 -4.71 -22.14
C SER A 313 -27.70 -4.46 -23.37
N ASP A 314 -28.92 -3.95 -23.17
CA ASP A 314 -29.84 -3.62 -24.25
C ASP A 314 -29.42 -2.33 -24.99
N ALA A 315 -28.75 -1.40 -24.31
CA ALA A 315 -28.22 -0.18 -24.93
C ALA A 315 -27.06 -0.46 -25.90
N LEU A 316 -26.13 -1.36 -25.54
CA LEU A 316 -24.99 -1.74 -26.39
C LEU A 316 -25.43 -2.58 -27.61
N ILE A 317 -26.43 -3.46 -27.46
CA ILE A 317 -27.01 -4.22 -28.58
C ILE A 317 -27.82 -3.29 -29.50
N SER A 318 -28.49 -2.27 -28.95
CA SER A 318 -29.23 -1.26 -29.73
C SER A 318 -28.33 -0.34 -30.55
N GLU A 319 -27.13 0.01 -30.05
CA GLU A 319 -26.16 0.80 -30.81
C GLU A 319 -25.49 0.00 -31.95
N GLU A 320 -25.16 -1.28 -31.75
CA GLU A 320 -24.63 -2.13 -32.83
C GLU A 320 -25.68 -2.40 -33.93
N MET A 321 -26.96 -2.56 -33.57
CA MET A 321 -28.03 -2.72 -34.57
C MET A 321 -28.35 -1.42 -35.34
N ASN A 322 -28.10 -0.24 -34.76
CA ASN A 322 -28.26 1.05 -35.46
C ASN A 322 -27.04 1.45 -36.30
N GLY A 323 -25.82 1.07 -35.90
CA GLY A 323 -24.60 1.32 -36.67
C GLY A 323 -24.53 0.56 -38.01
N THR A 324 -25.21 -0.58 -38.11
CA THR A 324 -25.15 -1.45 -39.30
C THR A 324 -26.09 -1.02 -40.44
N LYS A 325 -27.02 -0.07 -40.19
CA LYS A 325 -27.97 0.41 -41.23
C LYS A 325 -27.51 1.64 -42.02
N GLN A 326 -26.38 2.27 -41.69
CA GLN A 326 -26.00 3.56 -42.30
C GLN A 326 -24.93 3.51 -43.41
N THR A 327 -24.39 2.35 -43.79
CA THR A 327 -23.31 2.24 -44.81
C THR A 327 -23.69 1.56 -46.13
N ARG A 328 -24.99 1.34 -46.42
CA ARG A 328 -25.44 0.85 -47.74
C ARG A 328 -26.43 1.84 -48.38
N GLY A 329 -25.89 2.84 -49.07
CA GLY A 329 -26.73 3.75 -49.84
C GLY A 329 -26.02 5.00 -50.33
N LYS A 330 -24.87 4.85 -51.00
CA LYS A 330 -24.33 5.89 -51.87
C LYS A 330 -23.23 5.33 -52.78
N ASP A 331 -23.65 4.51 -53.74
CA ASP A 331 -22.94 4.31 -55.00
C ASP A 331 -24.02 4.18 -56.08
N GLY A 332 -24.08 5.14 -57.00
CA GLY A 332 -24.97 5.12 -58.17
C GLY A 332 -25.74 6.42 -58.41
N GLU A 333 -25.04 7.48 -58.81
CA GLU A 333 -25.36 8.29 -60.01
C GLU A 333 -24.22 9.28 -60.32
#